data_AF-A0A4Q2J8J9-F1
#
_entry.id   AF-A0A4Q2J8J9-F1
#
_cell.length_a   1.000
_cell.length_b   1.000
_cell.length_c   1.000
_cell.angle_alpha   90.00
_cell.angle_beta   90.00
_cell.angle_gamma   90.00
#
_symmetry.space_group_name_H-M   'P 1'
#
loop_
_entity.id
_entity.type
_entity.pdbx_description
1 polymer ?
#
loop_
_entity_poly.entity_id
_entity_poly.type
_entity_poly.pdbx_seq_one_letter_code
_entity_poly.pdbx_strand_id
1 'polypeptide(L)' 'MTHPLVIVPGIGGSGPLHWQSRWEAALPGVLRIAPASWDEPEVADWVAAIDRAVAASPTPPLLVAHSL' A
#
# COMPACT_ATOMS: atom_id res chain seq x y z
N MET A 1 9.46 18.77 4.77
CA MET A 1 8.12 18.18 4.96
C MET A 1 8.17 16.76 4.43
N THR A 2 7.98 15.76 5.28
CA THR A 2 7.90 14.35 4.87
C THR A 2 6.44 14.01 4.64
N HIS A 3 6.11 13.47 3.46
CA HIS A 3 4.77 12.97 3.18
C HIS A 3 4.67 11.51 3.66
N PRO A 4 3.54 11.08 4.24
CA PRO A 4 3.30 9.67 4.51
C PRO A 4 3.38 8.86 3.21
N LEU A 5 3.84 7.62 3.30
CA LEU A 5 3.88 6.71 2.15
C LEU A 5 2.80 5.66 2.30
N VAL A 6 2.05 5.39 1.23
CA VAL A 6 1.11 4.27 1.15
C VAL A 6 1.59 3.32 0.07
N ILE A 7 1.95 2.12 0.46
CA ILE A 7 2.38 1.04 -0.43
C ILE A 7 1.16 0.37 -1.04
N VAL A 8 1.16 0.28 -2.37
CA VAL A 8 0.16 -0.40 -3.19
C VAL A 8 0.90 -1.54 -3.93
N PRO A 9 0.92 -2.76 -3.38
CA PRO A 9 1.44 -3.93 -4.07
C PRO A 9 0.63 -4.25 -5.32
N GLY A 10 1.12 -5.18 -6.15
CA GLY A 10 0.33 -5.75 -7.23
C GLY A 10 -0.27 -7.11 -6.85
N ILE A 11 -0.80 -7.83 -7.83
CA ILE A 11 -1.28 -9.21 -7.72
C ILE A 11 -0.23 -10.12 -7.06
N GLY A 12 -0.68 -10.96 -6.12
CA GLY A 12 0.20 -11.77 -5.26
C GLY A 12 0.90 -10.97 -4.14
N GLY A 13 0.63 -9.67 -4.04
CA GLY A 13 1.15 -8.81 -2.99
C GLY A 13 2.64 -8.51 -3.12
N SER A 14 3.27 -8.22 -1.99
CA SER A 14 4.71 -7.98 -1.87
C SER A 14 5.29 -8.88 -0.80
N GLY A 15 5.91 -9.99 -1.20
CA GLY A 15 6.58 -10.90 -0.28
C GLY A 15 7.74 -10.23 0.50
N PRO A 16 8.33 -10.91 1.50
CA PRO A 16 9.34 -10.32 2.40
C PRO A 16 10.60 -9.80 1.70
N LEU A 17 10.95 -10.37 0.54
CA LEU A 17 12.11 -9.96 -0.25
C LEU A 17 11.82 -8.83 -1.25
N HIS A 18 10.55 -8.49 -1.44
CA HIS A 18 10.15 -7.42 -2.35
C HIS A 18 10.58 -6.06 -1.80
N TRP A 19 10.98 -5.15 -2.68
CA TRP A 19 11.50 -3.83 -2.29
C TRP A 19 10.46 -2.99 -1.53
N GLN A 20 9.17 -3.13 -1.86
CA GLN A 20 8.08 -2.48 -1.11
C GLN A 20 8.08 -2.93 0.36
N SER A 21 8.24 -4.22 0.65
CA SER A 21 8.28 -4.74 2.04
C SER A 21 9.54 -4.30 2.78
N ARG A 22 10.67 -4.18 2.07
CA ARG A 22 11.89 -3.63 2.66
C ARG A 22 11.75 -2.14 3.01
N TRP A 23 11.07 -1.37 2.16
CA TRP A 23 10.81 0.04 2.42
C TRP A 23 9.84 0.25 3.59
N GLU A 24 8.76 -0.54 3.63
CA GLU A 24 7.81 -0.53 4.76
C GLU A 24 8.52 -0.79 6.09
N ALA A 25 9.47 -1.72 6.14
CA ALA A 25 10.24 -2.01 7.34
C ALA A 25 11.30 -0.94 7.69
N ALA A 26 11.85 -0.25 6.70
CA ALA A 26 12.96 0.68 6.87
C ALA A 26 12.54 2.14 7.11
N LEU A 27 11.35 2.53 6.66
CA LEU A 27 10.89 3.92 6.70
C LEU A 27 9.79 4.10 7.77
N PRO A 28 9.84 5.16 8.58
CA PRO A 28 8.81 5.41 9.57
C PRO A 28 7.51 5.89 8.92
N GLY A 29 6.37 5.46 9.47
CA GLY A 29 5.05 5.97 9.08
C GLY A 29 4.58 5.52 7.69
N VAL A 30 5.14 4.43 7.16
CA VAL A 30 4.64 3.78 5.95
C VAL A 30 3.39 2.97 6.28
N LEU A 31 2.36 3.13 5.46
CA LEU A 31 1.17 2.29 5.48
C LEU A 31 1.18 1.38 4.23
N ARG A 32 0.50 0.25 4.31
CA ARG A 32 0.24 -0.65 3.17
C ARG A 32 -1.27 -0.88 3.08
N ILE A 33 -1.80 -0.89 1.86
CA ILE A 33 -3.22 -1.21 1.66
C ILE A 33 -3.52 -2.65 2.07
N ALA A 34 -4.77 -2.92 2.44
CA ALA A 34 -5.24 -4.26 2.82
C ALA A 34 -6.57 -4.57 2.11
N PRO A 35 -6.52 -5.06 0.85
CA PRO A 35 -7.66 -5.66 0.19
C PRO A 35 -7.99 -7.03 0.82
N ALA A 36 -9.16 -7.56 0.50
CA ALA A 36 -9.63 -8.88 0.92
C ALA A 36 -8.84 -10.02 0.28
N SER A 37 -8.34 -9.85 -0.95
CA SER A 37 -7.51 -10.83 -1.64
C SER A 37 -6.44 -10.17 -2.50
N TRP A 38 -5.23 -10.71 -2.45
CA TRP A 38 -4.13 -10.35 -3.34
C TRP A 38 -4.09 -11.19 -4.61
N ASP A 39 -4.63 -12.41 -4.56
CA ASP A 39 -4.59 -13.37 -5.67
C ASP A 39 -5.85 -13.29 -6.56
N GLU A 40 -6.94 -12.75 -6.01
CA GLU A 40 -8.23 -12.53 -6.68
C GLU A 40 -8.61 -11.04 -6.58
N PRO A 41 -7.96 -10.15 -7.37
CA PRO A 41 -8.15 -8.71 -7.22
C PRO A 41 -9.53 -8.27 -7.73
N GLU A 42 -10.30 -7.66 -6.84
CA GLU A 42 -11.56 -7.00 -7.15
C GLU A 42 -11.39 -5.47 -7.08
N VAL A 43 -11.68 -4.77 -8.18
CA VAL A 43 -11.40 -3.33 -8.33
C VAL A 43 -12.03 -2.51 -7.20
N ALA A 44 -13.29 -2.79 -6.87
CA ALA A 44 -14.00 -2.05 -5.83
C ALA A 44 -13.38 -2.23 -4.43
N ASP A 45 -12.90 -3.44 -4.13
CA ASP A 45 -12.24 -3.72 -2.85
C ASP A 45 -10.85 -3.06 -2.78
N TRP A 46 -10.09 -3.10 -3.86
CA TRP A 46 -8.79 -2.43 -3.95
C TRP A 46 -8.89 -0.92 -3.83
N VAL A 47 -9.87 -0.29 -4.51
CA VAL A 47 -10.16 1.14 -4.34
C VAL A 47 -10.51 1.44 -2.88
N ALA A 48 -11.39 0.63 -2.27
CA ALA A 48 -11.74 0.82 -0.86
C ALA A 48 -10.54 0.62 0.09
N ALA A 49 -9.61 -0.29 -0.23
CA ALA A 49 -8.40 -0.52 0.54
C ALA A 49 -7.42 0.67 0.44
N ILE A 50 -7.30 1.28 -0.74
CA ILE A 50 -6.55 2.51 -0.95
C ILE A 50 -7.19 3.65 -0.16
N ASP A 51 -8.51 3.84 -0.25
CA ASP A 51 -9.24 4.88 0.47
C ASP A 51 -9.05 4.76 1.99
N ARG A 52 -9.13 3.54 2.55
CA ARG A 52 -8.85 3.29 3.97
C ARG A 52 -7.43 3.72 4.37
N ALA A 53 -6.42 3.39 3.57
CA ALA A 53 -5.03 3.75 3.86
C ALA A 53 -4.75 5.25 3.70
N VAL A 54 -5.36 5.90 2.71
CA VAL A 54 -5.28 7.34 2.52
C VAL A 54 -5.95 8.09 3.67
N ALA A 55 -7.15 7.66 4.09
CA ALA A 55 -7.87 8.27 5.22
C ALA A 55 -7.15 8.10 6.57
N ALA A 56 -6.36 7.03 6.73
CA ALA A 56 -5.52 6.81 7.91
C ALA A 56 -4.23 7.65 7.92
N SER A 57 -3.88 8.30 6.81
CA SER A 57 -2.70 9.15 6.70
C SER A 57 -2.97 10.54 7.31
N PRO A 58 -2.05 11.10 8.12
CA PRO A 58 -2.25 12.39 8.79
C PRO A 58 -2.25 13.60 7.84
N THR A 59 -1.67 13.43 6.66
CA THR A 59 -1.61 14.42 5.57
C THR A 59 -1.68 13.67 4.23
N PRO A 60 -1.94 14.34 3.10
CA PRO A 60 -1.99 13.68 1.79
C PRO A 60 -0.75 12.81 1.53
N PRO A 61 -0.91 11.48 1.38
CA PRO A 61 0.20 10.56 1.22
C PRO A 61 0.71 10.52 -0.23
N LEU A 62 1.92 10.00 -0.41
CA LEU A 62 2.42 9.54 -1.71
C LEU A 62 2.09 8.05 -1.86
N LEU A 63 1.40 7.71 -2.95
CA LEU A 63 1.12 6.31 -3.31
C LEU A 63 2.34 5.71 -4.02
N VAL A 64 2.81 4.57 -3.53
CA VAL A 64 3.94 3.82 -4.09
C VAL A 64 3.43 2.50 -4.64
N ALA A 65 3.05 2.51 -5.92
CA ALA A 65 2.44 1.38 -6.61
C ALA A 65 3.47 0.51 -7.36
N HIS A 66 3.20 -0.79 -7.43
CA HIS A 66 3.98 -1.73 -8.24
C HIS A 66 3.07 -2.76 -8.88
N SER A 67 3.06 -2.82 -10.21
CA SER A 67 2.24 -3.77 -10.96
C SER A 67 0.72 -3.56 -10.74
N LEU A 68 -0.06 -4.62 -10.46
CA LEU A 68 -1.52 -4.68 -10.66
C LEU A 68 -2.36 -4.72 -9.38
#